data_AF-A0A941LU30-F1
#
_entry.id   AF-A0A941LU30-F1
#
_cell.length_a   1.000
_cell.length_b   1.000
_cell.length_c   1.000
_cell.angle_alpha   90.00
_cell.angle_beta   90.00
_cell.angle_gamma   90.00
#
_symmetry.space_group_name_H-M   'P 1'
#
loop_
_entity.id
_entity.type
_entity.pdbx_description
1 polymer ?
#
loop_
_entity_poly.entity_id
_entity_poly.type
_entity_poly.pdbx_seq_one_letter_code
_entity_poly.pdbx_strand_id
1 'polypeptide(L)' 'MAVVIDLDSRRIAGWSTKPMLAQALMLDALLMAVRRCKPQHVLIHSDHGAQFGSDAWRRFCRAL' A
#
# COMPACT_ATOMS: atom_id res chain seq x y z
N MET A 1 -9.45 6.65 4.41
CA MET A 1 -9.37 6.04 3.06
C MET A 1 -7.91 5.97 2.64
N ALA A 2 -7.49 4.92 1.94
CA ALA A 2 -6.18 4.83 1.30
C ALA A 2 -6.36 4.39 -0.15
N VAL A 3 -5.53 4.93 -1.04
CA VAL A 3 -5.53 4.66 -2.48
C VAL A 3 -4.09 4.46 -2.94
N VAL A 4 -3.86 3.43 -3.74
CA VAL A 4 -2.57 3.10 -4.35
C VAL A 4 -2.72 3.31 -5.86
N ILE A 5 -1.85 4.16 -6.41
CA ILE A 5 -1.81 4.49 -7.83
C ILE A 5 -0.58 3.85 -8.44
N ASP A 6 -0.77 3.19 -9.58
CA ASP A 6 0.33 2.79 -10.45
C ASP A 6 0.86 4.03 -11.19
N LEU A 7 2.15 4.36 -11.01
CA LEU A 7 2.71 5.62 -11.50
C LEU A 7 2.87 5.68 -13.03
N ASP A 8 3.06 4.53 -13.68
CA ASP A 8 3.21 4.45 -15.13
C ASP A 8 1.86 4.67 -15.83
N SER A 9 0.85 3.88 -15.46
CA SER A 9 -0.47 3.90 -16.08
C SER A 9 -1.44 4.92 -15.48
N ARG A 10 -1.11 5.49 -14.31
CA ARG A 10 -1.97 6.36 -13.48
C ARG A 10 -3.28 5.70 -13.02
N ARG A 11 -3.36 4.37 -13.08
CA ARG A 11 -4.57 3.64 -12.69
C ARG A 11 -4.57 3.40 -11.18
N ILE A 12 -5.77 3.35 -10.60
CA ILE A 12 -5.95 2.89 -9.23
C ILE A 12 -5.65 1.39 -9.19
N ALA A 13 -4.54 1.03 -8.56
CA ALA A 13 -4.09 -0.35 -8.40
C ALA A 13 -4.76 -1.02 -7.18
N GLY A 14 -5.02 -0.25 -6.12
CA GLY A 14 -5.70 -0.74 -4.92
C GLY A 14 -6.27 0.39 -4.08
N TRP A 15 -7.24 0.07 -3.23
CA TRP A 15 -7.87 1.04 -2.32
C TRP A 15 -8.46 0.34 -1.11
N SER A 16 -8.69 1.08 -0.04
CA SER A 16 -9.37 0.59 1.15
C SER A 16 -10.02 1.76 1.91
N THR A 17 -11.11 1.47 2.61
CA THR A 17 -11.83 2.39 3.48
C THR A 17 -12.05 1.74 4.83
N LYS A 18 -11.79 2.49 5.91
CA LYS A 18 -12.01 2.08 7.30
C LYS A 18 -12.46 3.31 8.10
N PRO A 19 -13.23 3.12 9.19
CA PRO A 19 -13.75 4.22 10.01
C PRO A 19 -12.66 4.99 10.77
N MET A 20 -11.47 4.41 10.95
CA MET A 20 -10.34 5.04 11.62
C MET A 20 -9.08 4.95 10.77
N LEU A 21 -8.18 5.94 10.92
CA LEU A 21 -6.85 5.89 10.34
C LEU A 21 -6.03 4.82 11.08
N ALA A 22 -5.79 3.69 10.41
CA ALA A 22 -5.06 2.56 10.96
C ALA A 22 -4.09 2.01 9.92
N GLN A 23 -3.01 1.36 10.37
CA GLN A 23 -2.02 0.72 9.48
C GLN A 23 -2.68 -0.29 8.52
N ALA A 24 -3.68 -1.03 9.01
CA ALA A 24 -4.45 -1.98 8.21
C ALA A 24 -5.14 -1.32 7.00
N LEU A 25 -5.52 -0.04 7.06
CA LEU A 25 -6.10 0.68 5.94
C LEU A 25 -5.15 0.73 4.74
N MET A 26 -3.87 1.05 4.98
CA MET A 26 -2.86 1.14 3.94
C MET A 26 -2.37 -0.23 3.49
N LEU A 27 -2.20 -1.18 4.43
CA LEU A 27 -1.80 -2.56 4.10
C LEU A 27 -2.82 -3.26 3.20
N ASP A 28 -4.12 -3.09 3.46
CA ASP A 28 -5.18 -3.68 2.63
C ASP A 28 -5.16 -3.13 1.19
N ALA A 29 -4.98 -1.80 1.06
CA ALA A 29 -4.91 -1.16 -0.25
C ALA A 29 -3.68 -1.63 -1.05
N LEU A 30 -2.52 -1.79 -0.40
CA LEU A 30 -1.30 -2.27 -1.04
C LEU A 30 -1.36 -3.77 -1.36
N LEU A 31 -1.95 -4.59 -0.50
CA LEU A 31 -2.17 -6.01 -0.78
C LEU A 31 -3.05 -6.20 -2.01
N MET A 32 -4.09 -5.38 -2.16
CA MET A 32 -4.92 -5.35 -3.36
C MET A 32 -4.11 -5.00 -4.61
N ALA A 33 -3.28 -3.94 -4.53
CA ALA A 33 -2.43 -3.51 -5.65
C ALA A 33 -1.44 -4.61 -6.08
N VAL A 34 -0.78 -5.26 -5.13
CA VAL A 34 0.23 -6.30 -5.40
C VAL A 34 -0.41 -7.53 -6.04
N ARG A 35 -1.58 -7.96 -5.56
CA ARG A 35 -2.32 -9.09 -6.16
C ARG A 35 -2.75 -8.79 -7.60
N ARG A 36 -3.09 -7.53 -7.89
CA ARG A 36 -3.55 -7.10 -9.21
C ARG A 36 -2.38 -6.93 -10.19
N CYS A 37 -1.34 -6.23 -9.78
CA CYS A 37 -0.23 -5.86 -10.66
C CYS A 37 0.84 -6.95 -10.78
N LYS A 38 0.93 -7.88 -9.81
CA LYS A 38 1.96 -8.94 -9.72
C LYS A 38 3.37 -8.43 -10.08
N PRO A 39 3.84 -7.35 -9.44
CA PRO A 39 5.11 -6.72 -9.80
C PRO A 39 6.30 -7.63 -9.43
N GLN A 40 7.37 -7.57 -10.21
CA GLN A 40 8.63 -8.28 -9.90
C GLN A 40 9.57 -7.45 -9.02
N HIS A 41 9.56 -6.13 -9.20
CA HIS A 41 10.29 -5.18 -8.37
C HIS A 41 9.34 -4.04 -7.99
N VAL A 42 9.30 -3.67 -6.72
CA VAL A 42 8.37 -2.66 -6.20
C VAL A 42 9.12 -1.52 -5.55
N LEU A 43 8.86 -0.29 -6.01
CA LEU A 43 9.21 0.92 -5.29
C LEU A 43 7.92 1.56 -4.78
N ILE A 44 7.77 1.66 -3.46
CA ILE A 44 6.61 2.31 -2.85
C ILE A 44 7.00 3.74 -2.45
N HIS A 45 6.33 4.72 -3.05
CA HIS A 45 6.42 6.11 -2.63
C HIS A 45 5.26 6.40 -1.66
N SER A 46 5.59 6.93 -0.47
CA SER A 46 4.61 7.31 0.54
C SER A 46 4.87 8.72 1.05
N ASP A 47 3.87 9.31 1.69
CA ASP A 47 3.98 10.60 2.38
C ASP A 47 4.65 10.51 3.76
N HIS A 48 5.19 9.33 4.13
CA HIS A 48 5.90 9.08 5.39
C HIS A 48 5.08 9.35 6.66
N GLY A 49 3.73 9.28 6.60
CA GLY A 49 2.88 9.30 7.79
C GLY A 49 3.24 8.22 8.83
N ALA A 50 2.79 8.40 10.07
CA ALA A 50 3.13 7.50 11.20
C ALA A 50 2.82 6.01 10.94
N GLN A 51 1.83 5.71 10.09
CA GLN A 51 1.49 4.35 9.65
C GLN A 51 2.64 3.61 8.93
N PHE A 52 3.53 4.35 8.25
CA PHE A 52 4.72 3.81 7.56
C PHE A 52 5.90 3.56 8.51
N GLY A 53 5.80 3.91 9.78
CA GLY A 53 6.81 3.60 10.80
C GLY A 53 6.66 2.21 11.43
N SER A 54 5.54 1.53 11.18
CA SER A 54 5.12 0.33 11.92
C SER A 54 5.91 -0.94 11.58
N ASP A 55 5.97 -1.89 12.52
CA ASP A 55 6.56 -3.22 12.25
C ASP A 55 5.77 -3.99 11.18
N ALA A 56 4.45 -3.87 11.19
CA ALA A 56 3.58 -4.46 10.17
C ALA A 56 3.95 -3.98 8.76
N TRP A 57 4.22 -2.67 8.60
CA TRP A 57 4.72 -2.10 7.36
C TRP A 57 6.07 -2.69 6.94
N ARG A 58 7.03 -2.75 7.86
CA ARG A 58 8.37 -3.31 7.58
C ARG A 58 8.30 -4.78 7.17
N ARG A 59 7.44 -5.58 7.82
CA ARG A 59 7.21 -6.98 7.45
C ARG A 59 6.58 -7.11 6.07
N PHE A 60 5.60 -6.26 5.77
CA PHE A 60 4.96 -6.23 4.46
C PHE A 60 5.98 -5.94 3.35
N CYS A 61 6.81 -4.91 3.48
CA CYS A 61 7.84 -4.58 2.48
C CYS A 61 8.90 -5.67 2.28
N ARG A 62 9.21 -6.46 3.31
CA ARG A 62 10.15 -7.60 3.19
C ARG A 62 9.53 -8.83 2.53
N ALA A 63 8.21 -8.89 2.47
CA ALA A 63 7.46 -10.02 1.90
C ALA A 63 6.97 -9.75 0.46
N LEU A 64 7.16 -8.52 -0.03
CA LEU A 64 6.99 -8.14 -1.42
C LEU A 64 8.23 -8.48 -2.24
#